data_AF-A0A3D2INK1-F1
#
_entry.id   AF-A0A3D2INK1-F1
#
_cell.length_a   1.000
_cell.length_b   1.000
_cell.length_c   1.000
_cell.angle_alpha   90.00
_cell.angle_beta   90.00
_cell.angle_gamma   90.00
#
_symmetry.space_group_name_H-M   'P 1'
#
loop_
_entity.id
_entity.type
_entity.pdbx_description
1 polymer ?
#
loop_
_entity_poly.entity_id
_entity_poly.type
_entity_poly.pdbx_seq_one_letter_code
_entity_poly.pdbx_strand_id
1 'polypeptide(L)'
;MACIWFDEEERQVLNERYSLAISRVREIAQEQHVPADFVSYFHRTAKFLLLCDEVKTRLEDGTYDRDPEQMRKDNRALYEDILPEHYGVSFANPSYACEVLGAEMGKLLCFLYAQERGLIAYLFEGKLEEA
;
A
#
# COMPACT_ATOMS: atom_id res chain seq x y z
N MET A 1 -8.48 -0.14 18.71
CA MET A 1 -9.47 -1.21 18.45
C MET A 1 -8.68 -2.51 18.38
N ALA A 2 -8.76 -3.37 19.40
CA ALA A 2 -7.88 -4.55 19.48
C ALA A 2 -8.45 -5.70 18.63
N CYS A 3 -7.64 -6.30 17.76
CA CYS A 3 -7.97 -7.56 17.09
C CYS A 3 -8.26 -8.64 18.14
N ILE A 4 -9.52 -9.04 18.26
CA ILE A 4 -10.05 -9.95 19.29
C ILE A 4 -9.66 -11.42 19.02
N TRP A 5 -8.92 -11.68 17.93
CA TRP A 5 -8.69 -13.03 17.39
C TRP A 5 -7.27 -13.56 17.60
N PHE A 6 -6.34 -12.71 18.03
CA PHE A 6 -4.96 -13.08 18.26
C PHE A 6 -4.59 -12.88 19.72
N ASP A 7 -3.91 -13.86 20.30
CA ASP A 7 -3.34 -13.70 21.62
C ASP A 7 -2.20 -12.66 21.62
N GLU A 8 -1.64 -12.37 22.79
CA GLU A 8 -0.61 -11.33 22.91
C GLU A 8 0.69 -11.69 22.17
N GLU A 9 1.05 -12.97 22.15
CA GLU A 9 2.27 -13.46 21.51
C GLU A 9 2.11 -13.41 19.98
N GLU A 10 0.96 -13.84 19.47
CA GLU A 10 0.59 -13.73 18.05
C GLU A 10 0.59 -12.26 17.60
N ARG A 11 0.03 -11.34 18.40
CA ARG A 11 0.06 -9.91 18.11
C ARG A 11 1.47 -9.35 18.10
N GLN A 12 2.35 -9.80 19.00
CA GLN A 12 3.74 -9.37 18.99
C GLN A 12 4.45 -9.80 17.71
N VAL A 13 4.31 -11.07 17.31
CA VAL A 13 4.91 -11.62 16.08
C VAL A 13 4.39 -10.87 14.85
N LEU A 14 3.09 -10.58 14.77
CA LEU A 14 2.52 -9.82 13.67
C LEU A 14 3.09 -8.41 13.57
N ASN A 15 3.23 -7.72 14.71
CA ASN A 15 3.82 -6.39 14.73
C ASN A 15 5.31 -6.40 14.33
N GLU A 16 6.09 -7.40 14.77
CA GLU A 16 7.49 -7.56 14.37
C GLU A 16 7.61 -7.80 12.85
N ARG A 17 6.77 -8.69 12.29
CA ARG A 17 6.72 -8.95 10.84
C ARG A 17 6.33 -7.69 10.06
N TYR A 18 5.30 -6.98 10.53
CA TYR A 18 4.86 -5.72 9.92
C TYR A 18 5.98 -4.68 9.91
N SER A 19 6.66 -4.48 11.05
CA SER A 19 7.76 -3.53 11.19
C SER A 19 8.92 -3.85 10.22
N LEU A 20 9.30 -5.12 10.11
CA LEU A 20 10.32 -5.58 9.17
C LEU A 20 9.89 -5.35 7.71
N ALA A 21 8.64 -5.66 7.38
CA ALA A 21 8.10 -5.47 6.04
C ALA A 21 8.12 -3.98 5.64
N ILE A 22 7.62 -3.09 6.48
CA ILE A 22 7.62 -1.65 6.22
C ILE A 22 9.05 -1.11 6.14
N SER A 23 9.98 -1.57 6.99
CA SER A 23 11.40 -1.20 6.86
C SER A 23 11.94 -1.55 5.47
N ARG A 24 11.63 -2.75 4.97
CA ARG A 24 12.06 -3.17 3.63
C ARG A 24 11.39 -2.37 2.52
N VAL A 25 10.11 -2.00 2.67
CA VAL A 25 9.41 -1.12 1.71
C VAL A 25 10.10 0.24 1.60
N ARG A 26 10.57 0.81 2.72
CA ARG A 26 11.34 2.08 2.72
C ARG A 26 12.65 1.96 1.94
N GLU A 27 13.32 0.81 2.03
CA GLU A 27 14.53 0.54 1.24
C GLU A 27 14.21 0.41 -0.25
N ILE A 28 13.17 -0.38 -0.61
CA ILE A 28 12.72 -0.56 -2.00
C ILE A 28 12.39 0.78 -2.68
N ALA A 29 11.82 1.74 -1.93
CA ALA A 29 11.51 3.07 -2.45
C ALA A 29 12.75 3.87 -2.90
N GLN A 30 13.97 3.41 -2.58
CA GLN A 30 15.24 4.06 -2.92
C GLN A 30 16.12 3.21 -3.86
N GLU A 31 15.83 1.92 -4.01
CA GLU A 31 16.63 0.99 -4.82
C GLU A 31 16.44 1.19 -6.33
N GLN A 32 17.49 0.94 -7.10
CA GLN A 32 17.48 1.06 -8.57
C GLN A 32 18.19 -0.11 -9.27
N HIS A 33 18.21 -1.29 -8.64
CA HIS A 33 18.96 -2.46 -9.12
C HIS A 33 18.26 -3.27 -10.23
N VAL A 34 17.11 -2.81 -10.71
CA VAL A 34 16.29 -3.45 -11.74
C VAL A 34 16.15 -2.51 -12.95
N PRO A 35 15.68 -2.98 -14.12
CA PRO A 35 15.44 -2.09 -15.26
C PRO A 35 14.51 -0.93 -14.91
N ALA A 36 14.67 0.22 -15.57
CA ALA A 36 14.00 1.47 -15.22
C ALA A 36 12.47 1.35 -15.10
N ASP A 37 11.86 0.56 -15.98
CA ASP A 37 10.41 0.31 -15.97
C ASP A 37 9.95 -0.39 -14.68
N PHE A 38 10.76 -1.33 -14.18
CA PHE A 38 10.53 -2.02 -12.91
C PHE A 38 10.80 -1.12 -11.71
N VAL A 39 11.82 -0.25 -11.79
CA VAL A 39 12.08 0.76 -10.76
C VAL A 39 10.85 1.64 -10.56
N SER A 40 10.23 2.10 -11.67
CA SER A 40 9.00 2.89 -11.62
C SER A 40 7.86 2.18 -10.89
N TYR A 41 7.65 0.88 -11.18
CA TYR A 41 6.67 0.06 -10.47
C TYR A 41 6.96 0.00 -8.97
N PHE A 42 8.14 -0.47 -8.59
CA PHE A 42 8.48 -0.67 -7.19
C PHE A 42 8.45 0.63 -6.38
N HIS A 43 8.91 1.75 -6.95
CA HIS A 43 8.87 3.04 -6.27
C HIS A 43 7.45 3.55 -6.07
N ARG A 44 6.58 3.43 -7.08
CA ARG A 44 5.19 3.89 -6.98
C ARG A 44 4.38 3.03 -6.02
N THR A 45 4.55 1.72 -6.09
CA THR A 45 3.92 0.78 -5.15
C THR A 45 4.43 0.99 -3.72
N ALA A 46 5.74 1.14 -3.51
CA ALA A 46 6.30 1.40 -2.18
C ALA A 46 5.77 2.72 -1.59
N LYS A 47 5.68 3.79 -2.39
CA LYS A 47 5.07 5.06 -1.94
C LYS A 47 3.62 4.88 -1.50
N PHE A 48 2.82 4.10 -2.22
CA PHE A 48 1.45 3.79 -1.83
C PHE A 48 1.40 3.00 -0.50
N LEU A 49 2.24 1.98 -0.34
CA LEU A 49 2.32 1.20 0.90
C LEU A 49 2.77 2.04 2.11
N LEU A 50 3.68 3.00 1.90
CA LEU A 50 4.11 3.93 2.95
C LEU A 50 3.02 4.94 3.30
N LEU A 51 2.22 5.40 2.32
CA LEU A 51 1.02 6.20 2.61
C LEU A 51 0.02 5.42 3.49
N CYS A 52 -0.16 4.13 3.23
CA CYS A 52 -0.97 3.24 4.07
C CYS A 52 -0.41 3.16 5.52
N ASP A 53 0.91 3.01 5.69
CA ASP A 53 1.59 3.02 7.00
C ASP A 53 1.39 4.34 7.76
N GLU A 54 1.50 5.48 7.08
CA GLU A 54 1.25 6.81 7.66
C GLU A 54 -0.21 6.98 8.13
N VAL A 55 -1.18 6.49 7.35
CA VAL A 55 -2.59 6.51 7.74
C VAL A 55 -2.84 5.56 8.91
N LYS A 56 -2.29 4.35 8.88
CA LYS A 56 -2.38 3.38 9.99
C LYS A 56 -1.88 3.96 11.31
N THR A 57 -0.69 4.58 11.28
CA THR A 57 -0.07 5.17 12.47
C THR A 57 -1.00 6.20 13.13
N ARG A 58 -1.63 7.05 12.31
CA ARG A 58 -2.60 8.05 12.77
C ARG A 58 -3.93 7.47 13.26
N LEU A 59 -4.34 6.31 12.71
CA LEU A 59 -5.51 5.58 13.22
C LEU A 59 -5.21 4.96 14.59
N GLU A 60 -4.01 4.41 14.78
CA GLU A 60 -3.60 3.76 16.03
C GLU A 60 -3.35 4.75 17.18
N ASP A 61 -2.79 5.92 16.89
CA ASP A 61 -2.57 6.98 17.88
C ASP A 61 -3.82 7.85 18.16
N GLY A 62 -4.91 7.60 17.41
CA GLY A 62 -6.19 8.30 17.53
C GLY A 62 -6.13 9.77 17.10
N THR A 63 -5.20 10.16 16.23
CA THR A 63 -5.10 11.51 15.66
C THR A 63 -5.81 11.65 14.32
N TYR A 64 -6.10 10.55 13.62
CA TYR A 64 -6.71 10.57 12.29
C TYR A 64 -8.03 11.36 12.23
N ASP A 65 -8.94 11.11 13.18
CA ASP A 65 -10.28 11.71 13.20
C ASP A 65 -10.31 13.18 13.68
N ARG A 66 -9.14 13.76 14.03
CA ARG A 66 -9.06 15.11 14.61
C ARG A 66 -9.01 16.21 13.54
N ASP A 67 -8.71 15.88 12.29
CA ASP A 67 -8.60 16.84 11.18
C ASP A 67 -9.38 16.36 9.94
N PRO A 68 -10.65 16.76 9.79
CA PRO A 68 -11.48 16.40 8.64
C PRO A 68 -10.93 16.84 7.28
N GLU A 69 -10.16 17.95 7.21
CA GLU A 69 -9.54 18.36 5.95
C GLU A 69 -8.39 17.43 5.59
N GLN A 70 -7.60 17.00 6.57
CA GLN A 70 -6.56 16.00 6.35
C GLN A 70 -7.16 14.64 5.96
N MET A 71 -8.26 14.20 6.58
CA MET A 71 -8.97 12.96 6.18
C MET A 71 -9.38 12.99 4.70
N ARG A 72 -9.87 14.14 4.20
CA ARG A 72 -10.22 14.29 2.77
C ARG A 72 -8.99 14.21 1.87
N LYS A 73 -7.87 14.80 2.28
CA LYS A 73 -6.60 14.70 1.55
C LYS A 73 -6.10 13.27 1.50
N ASP A 74 -6.12 12.57 2.63
CA ASP A 74 -5.70 11.17 2.73
C ASP A 74 -6.57 10.28 1.85
N ASN A 75 -7.90 10.43 1.93
CA ASN A 75 -8.82 9.69 1.07
C ASN A 75 -8.54 9.95 -0.41
N ARG A 76 -8.33 11.21 -0.81
CA ARG A 76 -7.95 11.51 -2.19
C ARG A 76 -6.63 10.84 -2.58
N ALA A 77 -5.60 10.95 -1.75
CA ALA A 77 -4.27 10.40 -2.01
C ALA A 77 -4.30 8.86 -2.11
N LEU A 78 -5.04 8.19 -1.23
CA LEU A 78 -5.18 6.73 -1.22
C LEU A 78 -5.80 6.20 -2.52
N TYR A 79 -6.69 6.97 -3.17
CA TYR A 79 -7.39 6.59 -4.40
C TYR A 79 -6.88 7.28 -5.67
N GLU A 80 -5.88 8.17 -5.56
CA GLU A 80 -5.55 9.15 -6.59
C GLU A 80 -5.22 8.52 -7.94
N ASP A 81 -4.41 7.47 -7.96
CA ASP A 81 -3.93 6.86 -9.19
C ASP A 81 -5.01 6.06 -9.94
N ILE A 82 -6.09 5.65 -9.27
CA ILE A 82 -7.20 4.93 -9.90
C ILE A 82 -8.38 5.83 -10.27
N LEU A 83 -8.27 7.15 -10.05
CA LEU A 83 -9.24 8.11 -10.55
C LEU A 83 -9.20 8.17 -12.09
N PRO A 84 -10.31 8.50 -12.77
CA PRO A 84 -10.39 8.50 -14.23
C PRO A 84 -9.28 9.30 -14.93
N GLU A 85 -8.83 10.40 -14.30
CA GLU A 85 -7.82 11.29 -14.85
C GLU A 85 -6.40 10.68 -14.82
N HIS A 86 -6.15 9.71 -13.92
CA HIS A 86 -4.85 9.11 -13.69
C HIS A 86 -4.78 7.62 -14.06
N TYR A 87 -5.93 6.94 -14.17
CA TYR A 87 -6.00 5.50 -14.38
C TYR A 87 -5.27 5.03 -15.65
N GLY A 88 -5.21 5.86 -16.69
CA GLY A 88 -4.47 5.57 -17.92
C GLY A 88 -2.98 5.27 -17.70
N VAL A 89 -2.39 5.76 -16.61
CA VAL A 89 -0.98 5.56 -16.24
C VAL A 89 -0.80 4.91 -14.87
N SER A 90 -1.84 4.26 -14.34
CA SER A 90 -1.75 3.49 -13.09
C SER A 90 -1.32 2.06 -13.34
N PHE A 91 -0.51 1.50 -12.44
CA PHE A 91 -0.22 0.07 -12.46
C PHE A 91 -1.41 -0.81 -12.08
N ALA A 92 -2.53 -0.22 -11.64
CA ALA A 92 -3.82 -0.90 -11.51
C ALA A 92 -4.58 -1.01 -12.85
N ASN A 93 -4.06 -0.39 -13.92
CA ASN A 93 -4.55 -0.55 -15.28
C ASN A 93 -3.75 -1.67 -15.98
N PRO A 94 -4.40 -2.78 -16.34
CA PRO A 94 -3.71 -3.93 -16.92
C PRO A 94 -3.04 -3.60 -18.26
N SER A 95 -3.63 -2.71 -19.07
CA SER A 95 -3.04 -2.29 -20.34
C SER A 95 -1.74 -1.52 -20.14
N TYR A 96 -1.76 -0.53 -19.23
CA TYR A 96 -0.57 0.24 -18.89
C TYR A 96 0.53 -0.62 -18.26
N ALA A 97 0.17 -1.50 -17.32
CA ALA A 97 1.13 -2.39 -16.67
C ALA A 97 1.80 -3.35 -17.68
N CYS A 98 1.04 -3.90 -18.63
CA CYS A 98 1.60 -4.76 -19.69
C CYS A 98 2.48 -3.99 -20.67
N GLU A 99 2.14 -2.73 -20.97
CA GLU A 99 2.93 -1.86 -21.84
C GLU A 99 4.30 -1.54 -21.23
N VAL A 100 4.33 -1.20 -19.94
CA VAL A 100 5.55 -0.78 -19.23
C VAL A 100 6.40 -1.97 -18.79
N LEU A 101 5.78 -3.03 -18.24
CA LEU A 101 6.49 -4.13 -17.57
C LEU A 101 6.55 -5.41 -18.42
N GLY A 102 6.02 -5.36 -19.64
CA GLY A 102 5.89 -6.51 -20.53
C GLY A 102 4.64 -7.37 -20.24
N ALA A 103 4.23 -8.17 -21.22
CA ALA A 103 2.94 -8.85 -21.21
C ALA A 103 2.76 -9.91 -20.11
N GLU A 104 3.83 -10.58 -19.69
CA GLU A 104 3.76 -11.59 -18.63
C GLU A 104 3.84 -10.94 -17.25
N MET A 105 4.92 -10.22 -16.99
CA MET A 105 5.18 -9.63 -15.69
C MET A 105 4.23 -8.47 -15.36
N GLY A 106 3.82 -7.68 -16.36
CA GLY A 106 2.82 -6.62 -16.18
C GLY A 106 1.47 -7.14 -15.71
N LYS A 107 1.04 -8.35 -16.12
CA LYS A 107 -0.20 -8.96 -15.60
C LYS A 107 -0.05 -9.37 -14.14
N LEU A 108 1.06 -10.01 -13.79
CA LEU A 108 1.33 -10.47 -12.43
C LEU A 108 1.44 -9.30 -11.46
N LEU A 109 2.18 -8.26 -11.86
CA LEU A 109 2.39 -7.07 -11.05
C LEU A 109 1.14 -6.18 -10.98
N CYS A 110 0.34 -6.09 -12.05
CA CYS A 110 -0.97 -5.45 -11.98
C CYS A 110 -1.90 -6.15 -10.99
N PHE A 111 -1.93 -7.49 -11.02
CA PHE A 111 -2.71 -8.27 -10.06
C PHE A 111 -2.23 -8.06 -8.63
N LEU A 112 -0.92 -8.14 -8.38
CA LEU A 112 -0.33 -7.89 -7.07
C LEU A 112 -0.67 -6.50 -6.55
N TYR A 113 -0.51 -5.47 -7.39
CA TYR A 113 -0.85 -4.10 -6.99
C TYR A 113 -2.34 -3.94 -6.67
N ALA A 114 -3.23 -4.61 -7.42
CA ALA A 114 -4.65 -4.61 -7.08
C ALA A 114 -4.93 -5.28 -5.72
N GLN A 115 -4.21 -6.34 -5.35
CA GLN A 115 -4.31 -6.96 -4.02
C GLN A 115 -3.81 -6.02 -2.92
N GLU A 116 -2.66 -5.37 -3.12
CA GLU A 116 -2.10 -4.40 -2.17
C GLU A 116 -3.05 -3.22 -1.92
N ARG A 117 -3.84 -2.81 -2.92
CA ARG A 117 -4.85 -1.77 -2.71
C ARG A 117 -6.00 -2.20 -1.79
N GLY A 118 -6.21 -3.50 -1.62
CA GLY A 118 -7.11 -4.06 -0.60
C GLY A 118 -6.70 -3.69 0.83
N LEU A 119 -5.42 -3.36 1.06
CA LEU A 119 -4.92 -2.91 2.36
C LEU A 119 -5.69 -1.70 2.87
N ILE A 120 -6.20 -0.82 2.00
CA ILE A 120 -6.97 0.36 2.42
C ILE A 120 -8.11 -0.04 3.36
N ALA A 121 -8.85 -1.11 3.05
CA ALA A 121 -9.92 -1.61 3.92
C ALA A 121 -9.36 -2.10 5.26
N TYR A 122 -8.26 -2.86 5.23
CA TYR A 122 -7.63 -3.41 6.44
C TYR A 122 -7.14 -2.32 7.40
N LEU A 123 -6.62 -1.19 6.90
CA LEU A 123 -6.20 -0.07 7.73
C LEU A 123 -7.37 0.42 8.60
N PHE A 124 -8.52 0.68 7.99
CA PHE A 124 -9.69 1.22 8.68
C PHE A 124 -10.44 0.17 9.51
N GLU A 125 -10.31 -1.11 9.17
CA GLU A 125 -10.80 -2.23 9.98
C GLU A 125 -9.87 -2.56 11.17
N GLY A 126 -8.65 -1.99 11.21
CA GLY A 126 -7.65 -2.28 12.23
C GLY A 126 -7.03 -3.67 12.11
N LYS A 127 -6.91 -4.23 10.90
CA LYS A 127 -6.33 -5.55 10.62
C LYS A 127 -4.88 -5.42 10.12
N LEU A 128 -4.04 -6.39 10.49
CA LEU A 128 -2.64 -6.47 10.03
C LEU A 128 -2.43 -7.46 8.87
N GLU A 129 -3.32 -8.45 8.71
CA GLU A 129 -3.28 -9.44 7.63
C GLU A 129 -4.69 -9.94 7.26
N GLU A 130 -4.81 -10.65 6.14
CA GLU A 130 -6.03 -11.37 5.76
C GLU A 130 -6.30 -12.51 6.75
N ALA A 131 -7.57 -12.79 7.03
CA ALA A 131 -8.00 -13.88 7.92
C ALA A 131 -8.08 -15.23 7.20
#